data_AF-A0A6C2C7T0-F1
#
_entry.id   AF-A0A6C2C7T0-F1
#
_cell.length_a   1.000
_cell.length_b   1.000
_cell.length_c   1.000
_cell.angle_alpha   90.00
_cell.angle_beta   90.00
_cell.angle_gamma   90.00
#
_symmetry.space_group_name_H-M   'P 1'
#
loop_
_entity.id
_entity.type
_entity.pdbx_description
1 polymer ?
#
loop_
_entity_poly.entity_id
_entity_poly.type
_entity_poly.pdbx_seq_one_letter_code
_entity_poly.pdbx_strand_id
1 'polypeptide(L)' 'MADKDDWVEELGKAHIKQQGVADFLGISKSQMTTLVNKMIIAEGKGATALDMKRWQTALDYVELKQAEVLKKKKLQEV' A
#
# COMPACT_ATOMS: atom_id res chain seq x y z
N MET A 1 2.01 -3.87 10.00
CA MET A 1 2.89 -4.51 9.01
C MET A 1 4.28 -4.61 9.61
N ALA A 2 4.73 -5.84 9.87
CA ALA A 2 6.03 -6.18 10.43
C ALA A 2 7.03 -6.60 9.34
N ASP A 3 6.56 -7.10 8.19
CA ASP A 3 7.42 -7.51 7.08
C ASP A 3 6.80 -7.28 5.69
N LYS A 4 7.50 -7.72 4.64
CA LYS A 4 7.10 -7.53 3.24
C LYS A 4 5.92 -8.42 2.85
N ASP A 5 5.75 -9.55 3.52
CA ASP A 5 4.66 -10.48 3.22
C ASP A 5 3.34 -9.91 3.73
N ASP A 6 3.35 -9.25 4.89
CA ASP A 6 2.20 -8.45 5.36
C ASP A 6 1.76 -7.42 4.32
N TRP A 7 2.70 -6.70 3.70
CA TRP A 7 2.37 -5.73 2.65
C TRP A 7 1.70 -6.38 1.44
N VAL A 8 2.18 -7.55 1.02
CA VAL A 8 1.56 -8.30 -0.08
C VAL A 8 0.16 -8.79 0.32
N GLU A 9 -0.03 -9.22 1.56
CA GLU A 9 -1.33 -9.65 2.08
C GLU A 9 -2.34 -8.49 2.10
N GLU A 10 -1.93 -7.31 2.58
CA GLU A 10 -2.79 -6.11 2.60
C GLU A 10 -3.21 -5.67 1.19
N LEU A 11 -2.31 -5.76 0.21
CA LEU A 11 -2.63 -5.54 -1.20
C LEU A 11 -3.61 -6.61 -1.73
N GLY A 12 -3.44 -7.85 -1.30
CA GLY A 12 -4.34 -8.97 -1.60
C GLY A 12 -5.77 -8.72 -1.10
N LYS A 13 -5.92 -8.32 0.17
CA LYS A 13 -7.22 -7.91 0.76
C LYS A 13 -7.87 -6.76 -0.03
N ALA A 14 -7.04 -5.86 -0.54
CA ALA A 14 -7.47 -4.72 -1.35
C ALA A 14 -7.73 -5.07 -2.83
N HIS A 15 -7.47 -6.30 -3.26
CA HIS A 15 -7.56 -6.75 -4.66
C HIS A 15 -6.76 -5.87 -5.64
N ILE A 16 -5.63 -5.30 -5.19
CA ILE A 16 -4.74 -4.46 -6.00
C ILE A 16 -3.32 -5.02 -6.01
N LYS A 17 -2.52 -4.57 -6.98
CA LYS A 17 -1.10 -4.89 -7.09
C LYS A 17 -0.26 -3.70 -6.63
N GLN A 18 0.99 -3.94 -6.23
CA GLN A 18 1.94 -2.88 -5.88
C GLN A 18 2.09 -1.84 -7.01
N GLN A 19 1.99 -2.27 -8.27
CA GLN A 19 1.99 -1.34 -9.42
C GLN A 19 0.84 -0.34 -9.34
N GLY A 20 -0.37 -0.76 -8.96
CA GLY A 20 -1.53 0.14 -8.85
C GLY A 20 -1.35 1.20 -7.76
N VAL A 21 -0.62 0.89 -6.69
CA VAL A 21 -0.25 1.88 -5.68
C VAL A 21 0.80 2.85 -6.22
N ALA A 22 1.80 2.35 -6.96
CA ALA A 22 2.81 3.19 -7.60
C ALA A 22 2.16 4.19 -8.58
N ASP A 23 1.24 3.70 -9.42
CA ASP A 23 0.48 4.50 -10.38
C ASP A 23 -0.35 5.57 -9.68
N PHE A 24 -1.04 5.22 -8.58
CA PHE A 24 -1.81 6.17 -7.77
C PHE A 24 -0.94 7.28 -7.16
N LEU A 25 0.26 6.93 -6.70
CA LEU A 25 1.22 7.88 -6.15
C LEU A 25 1.98 8.68 -7.23
N GLY A 26 1.81 8.35 -8.51
CA GLY A 26 2.53 8.96 -9.63
C GLY A 26 4.04 8.66 -9.61
N ILE A 27 4.44 7.49 -9.10
CA ILE A 27 5.85 7.07 -9.01
C ILE A 27 6.10 5.78 -9.79
N SER A 28 7.36 5.50 -10.11
CA SER A 28 7.72 4.26 -10.79
C SER A 28 7.63 3.03 -9.87
N LYS A 29 7.55 1.84 -10.47
CA LYS A 29 7.61 0.57 -9.75
C LYS A 29 8.88 0.42 -8.89
N SER A 30 10.02 0.89 -9.41
CA SER A 30 11.29 0.84 -8.70
C SER A 30 11.27 1.78 -7.49
N GLN A 31 10.76 3.01 -7.65
CA GLN A 31 10.59 3.95 -6.55
C GLN A 31 9.64 3.40 -5.48
N MET A 32 8.54 2.75 -5.87
CA MET A 32 7.64 2.10 -4.92
C MET A 32 8.33 0.97 -4.17
N THR A 33 9.13 0.15 -4.85
CA THR A 33 9.90 -0.93 -4.20
C THR A 33 10.90 -0.36 -3.19
N THR A 34 11.60 0.71 -3.54
CA THR A 34 12.50 1.41 -2.61
C THR A 34 11.74 1.97 -1.42
N LEU A 35 10.56 2.56 -1.64
CA LEU A 35 9.72 3.11 -0.56
C LEU A 35 9.28 2.01 0.41
N VAL A 36 8.77 0.89 -0.11
CA VAL A 36 8.36 -0.28 0.71
C VAL A 36 9.55 -0.79 1.54
N ASN A 37 10.72 -0.96 0.93
CA ASN A 37 11.91 -1.41 1.65
C ASN A 37 12.33 -0.43 2.75
N LYS A 38 12.28 0.88 2.50
CA LYS A 38 12.60 1.90 3.51
C LYS A 38 11.63 1.86 4.70
N MET A 39 10.34 1.68 4.43
CA MET A 39 9.31 1.78 5.47
C MET A 39 9.18 0.50 6.28
N ILE A 40 9.32 -0.66 5.63
CA ILE A 40 9.15 -1.97 6.26
C ILE A 40 10.49 -2.50 6.77
N ILE A 41 11.47 -2.69 5.88
CA ILE A 41 12.75 -3.34 6.25
C ILE A 41 13.62 -2.42 7.10
N ALA A 42 13.71 -1.15 6.71
CA ALA A 42 14.50 -0.18 7.46
C ALA A 42 13.71 0.53 8.58
N GLU A 43 12.43 0.17 8.79
CA GLU A 43 11.57 0.76 9.82
C GLU A 43 11.52 2.30 9.77
N GLY A 44 11.55 2.87 8.56
CA GLY A 44 11.58 4.31 8.35
C GLY A 44 12.96 4.96 8.52
N LYS A 45 14.01 4.21 8.87
CA LYS A 45 15.38 4.75 8.93
C LYS A 45 15.86 5.19 7.55
N GLY A 46 16.30 6.45 7.45
CA GLY A 46 16.71 7.06 6.18
C GLY A 46 15.55 7.44 5.25
N ALA A 47 14.30 7.32 5.71
CA ALA A 47 13.16 7.88 5.00
C ALA A 47 13.14 9.40 5.13
N THR A 48 12.92 10.09 4.01
CA THR A 48 12.69 11.53 4.01
C THR A 48 11.25 11.84 4.44
N ALA A 49 10.97 13.10 4.80
CA ALA A 49 9.59 13.53 5.08
C ALA A 49 8.65 13.28 3.88
N LEU A 50 9.15 13.40 2.65
CA LEU A 50 8.41 13.06 1.44
C LEU A 50 8.12 11.56 1.34
N ASP A 51 9.09 10.71 1.68
CA ASP A 51 8.88 9.26 1.73
C ASP A 51 7.80 8.91 2.75
N MET A 52 7.86 9.48 3.96
CA MET A 52 6.84 9.24 5.01
C MET A 52 5.44 9.67 4.55
N LYS A 53 5.33 10.85 3.93
CA LYS A 53 4.06 11.33 3.38
C LYS A 53 3.52 10.39 2.29
N ARG A 54 4.37 9.99 1.35
CA ARG A 54 3.99 9.05 0.28
C ARG A 54 3.57 7.70 0.84
N TRP A 55 4.26 7.22 1.88
CA TRP A 55 3.91 5.99 2.55
C TRP A 55 2.54 6.08 3.22
N GLN A 56 2.27 7.14 3.97
CA GLN A 56 0.95 7.35 4.57
C GLN A 56 -0.15 7.38 3.51
N THR A 57 0.05 8.14 2.43
CA THR A 57 -0.89 8.18 1.30
C THR A 57 -1.08 6.81 0.63
N ALA A 58 -0.03 5.97 0.59
CA ALA A 58 -0.13 4.60 0.11
C ALA A 58 -1.03 3.75 1.01
N LEU A 59 -0.86 3.86 2.34
CA LEU A 59 -1.67 3.15 3.33
C LEU A 59 -3.14 3.55 3.23
N ASP A 60 -3.42 4.85 3.20
CA ASP A 60 -4.78 5.39 3.09
C ASP A 60 -5.48 4.86 1.83
N TYR A 61 -4.74 4.77 0.71
CA TYR A 61 -5.26 4.23 -0.54
C TYR A 61 -5.56 2.72 -0.45
N VAL A 62 -4.68 1.95 0.17
CA VAL A 62 -4.90 0.50 0.38
C VAL A 62 -6.14 0.30 1.25
N GLU A 63 -6.25 1.02 2.36
CA GLU A 63 -7.40 0.93 3.28
C GLU A 63 -8.72 1.27 2.57
N LEU A 64 -8.73 2.36 1.78
CA LEU A 64 -9.89 2.73 0.95
C LEU A 64 -10.30 1.57 0.01
N LYS A 65 -9.32 0.92 -0.63
CA LYS A 65 -9.57 -0.19 -1.55
C LYS A 65 -10.09 -1.44 -0.83
N GLN A 66 -9.57 -1.74 0.36
CA GLN A 66 -10.11 -2.83 1.18
C GLN A 66 -11.57 -2.56 1.57
N ALA A 67 -11.88 -1.33 1.98
CA ALA A 67 -13.25 -0.95 2.33
C ALA A 67 -14.22 -1.07 1.12
N GLU A 68 -13.77 -0.69 -0.09
CA GLU A 68 -14.53 -0.89 -1.32
C GLU A 68 -14.81 -2.38 -1.61
N VAL A 69 -13.80 -3.26 -1.43
CA VAL A 69 -13.95 -4.71 -1.61
C VAL A 69 -14.94 -5.27 -0.60
N LEU A 70 -14.82 -4.91 0.68
CA LEU A 70 -15.74 -5.34 1.74
C LEU A 70 -17.17 -4.89 1.47
N LYS A 71 -17.36 -3.63 1.04
CA LYS A 71 -18.68 -3.10 0.69
C LYS A 71 -19.30 -3.84 -0.49
N LYS A 72 -18.53 -4.13 -1.54
CA LYS A 72 -18.99 -4.91 -2.69
C LYS A 72 -19.42 -6.32 -2.30
N LYS A 73 -18.65 -6.99 -1.44
CA LYS A 73 -19.00 -8.33 -0.95
C LYS A 73 -20.34 -8.33 -0.19
N LYS A 74 -20.54 -7.38 0.72
CA LYS A 74 -21.80 -7.24 1.47
C LYS A 74 -23.02 -6.99 0.57
N LEU A 75 -22.85 -6.26 -0.54
CA LEU A 75 -23.93 -5.98 -1.49
C LEU A 75 -24.31 -7.19 -2.36
N GLN A 76 -23.43 -8.20 -2.47
CA GLN A 76 -23.70 -9.43 -3.24
C GLN A 76 -24.38 -10.52 -2.38
N GLU A 77 -24.40 -10.36 -1.07
CA GLU A 77 -24.99 -11.30 -0.10
C GLU A 77 -26.43 -10.92 0.31
N VAL A 78 -26.99 -9.82 -0.23
CA VAL A 78 -28.35 -9.31 -0.01
C VAL A 78 -29.20 -9.52 -1.25
#